data_AF-A0A8C2K5B8-F1
#
_entry.id   AF-A0A8C2K5B8-F1
#
_cell.length_a   1.000
_cell.length_b   1.000
_cell.length_c   1.000
_cell.angle_alpha   90.00
_cell.angle_beta   90.00
_cell.angle_gamma   90.00
#
_symmetry.space_group_name_H-M   'P 1'
#
loop_
_entity.id
_entity.type
_entity.pdbx_description
1 polymer ?
#
loop_
_entity_poly.entity_id
_entity_poly.type
_entity_poly.pdbx_seq_one_letter_code
_entity_poly.pdbx_strand_id
1 'polypeptide(L)'
;TGTVNPKKRIAALIHKCHSIVKDLHPNVTENDLHALFFPFGPICTVKVCRDIRTKLSRGYGFVIFKCRHDAENALKALKFSELMGKPMNIMWAEDMTVKVLSRDD
;
A
#
# COMPACT_ATOMS: atom_id res chain seq x y z
N THR A 1 3.67 31.36 10.13
CA THR A 1 4.55 30.17 9.92
C THR A 1 3.70 28.92 10.09
N GLY A 2 3.04 28.49 9.01
CA GLY A 2 2.02 27.43 9.08
C GLY A 2 2.67 26.06 9.22
N THR A 3 2.56 25.45 10.41
CA THR A 3 2.87 24.04 10.61
C THR A 3 1.87 23.21 9.81
N VAL A 4 2.23 22.82 8.59
CA VAL A 4 1.42 21.92 7.79
C VAL A 4 1.33 20.59 8.54
N ASN A 5 0.13 20.28 9.03
CA ASN A 5 -0.12 19.06 9.79
C ASN A 5 0.29 17.85 8.92
N PRO A 6 1.24 17.00 9.36
CA PRO A 6 1.73 15.88 8.56
C PRO A 6 0.61 14.94 8.12
N LYS A 7 -0.47 14.82 8.90
CA LYS A 7 -1.68 14.05 8.56
C LYS A 7 -2.38 14.58 7.30
N LYS A 8 -2.44 15.91 7.12
CA LYS A 8 -3.00 16.55 5.92
C LYS A 8 -2.12 16.34 4.68
N ARG A 9 -0.79 16.25 4.84
CA ARG A 9 0.14 15.99 3.72
C ARG A 9 -0.02 14.57 3.20
N ILE A 10 -0.09 13.59 4.10
CA ILE A 10 -0.29 12.20 3.70
C ILE A 10 -1.64 12.08 3.01
N ALA A 11 -2.71 12.65 3.57
CA ALA A 11 -4.07 12.68 2.99
C ALA A 11 -4.15 13.37 1.61
N ALA A 12 -3.36 14.42 1.36
CA ALA A 12 -3.35 15.12 0.06
C ALA A 12 -2.58 14.37 -1.04
N LEU A 13 -1.55 13.59 -0.69
CA LEU A 13 -0.87 12.70 -1.64
C LEU A 13 -1.74 11.52 -2.11
N ILE A 14 -2.88 11.27 -1.45
CA ILE A 14 -3.73 10.07 -1.65
C ILE A 14 -4.53 10.07 -2.93
N HIS A 15 -4.69 11.21 -3.60
CA HIS A 15 -5.90 11.38 -4.40
C HIS A 15 -6.03 10.55 -5.69
N LYS A 16 -5.02 9.86 -6.23
CA LYS A 16 -5.20 9.07 -7.48
C LYS A 16 -4.32 7.82 -7.72
N CYS A 17 -3.28 7.57 -6.94
CA CYS A 17 -2.24 6.57 -7.28
C CYS A 17 -2.11 5.42 -6.25
N HIS A 18 -3.18 5.13 -5.52
CA HIS A 18 -3.15 4.22 -4.38
C HIS A 18 -3.67 2.83 -4.70
N SER A 19 -2.89 1.83 -4.32
CA SER A 19 -3.24 0.41 -4.42
C SER A 19 -3.24 -0.23 -3.03
N ILE A 20 -4.26 -1.03 -2.75
CA ILE A 20 -4.34 -1.91 -1.56
C ILE A 20 -3.93 -3.30 -2.01
N VAL A 21 -3.03 -3.91 -1.24
CA VAL A 21 -2.62 -5.31 -1.43
C VAL A 21 -3.19 -6.12 -0.27
N LYS A 22 -4.02 -7.12 -0.59
CA LYS A 22 -4.71 -8.00 0.36
C LYS A 22 -4.20 -9.43 0.21
N ASP A 23 -4.57 -10.25 1.19
CA ASP A 23 -4.26 -11.68 1.26
C ASP A 23 -2.76 -11.99 1.31
N LEU A 24 -1.97 -11.06 1.83
CA LEU A 24 -0.53 -11.21 1.98
C LEU A 24 -0.19 -12.40 2.89
N HIS A 25 0.93 -13.05 2.59
CA HIS A 25 1.52 -14.02 3.50
C HIS A 25 2.02 -13.29 4.77
N PRO A 26 1.90 -13.88 5.99
CA PRO A 26 2.24 -13.19 7.24
C PRO A 26 3.67 -12.65 7.32
N ASN A 27 4.60 -13.28 6.59
CA ASN A 27 6.01 -12.90 6.57
C ASN A 27 6.35 -11.86 5.48
N VAL A 28 5.39 -11.44 4.65
CA VAL A 28 5.62 -10.41 3.65
C VAL A 28 5.99 -9.10 4.33
N THR A 29 7.10 -8.52 3.88
CA THR A 29 7.64 -7.25 4.36
C THR A 29 7.39 -6.13 3.37
N GLU A 30 7.60 -4.89 3.83
CA GLU A 30 7.61 -3.72 2.96
C GLU A 30 8.68 -3.83 1.85
N ASN A 31 9.82 -4.46 2.12
CA ASN A 31 10.86 -4.67 1.11
C ASN A 31 10.41 -5.62 0.01
N ASP A 32 9.69 -6.69 0.36
CA ASP A 32 9.17 -7.65 -0.62
C ASP A 32 8.14 -6.98 -1.54
N LEU A 33 7.23 -6.19 -0.96
CA LEU A 33 6.27 -5.40 -1.73
C LEU A 33 6.98 -4.33 -2.55
N HIS A 34 7.99 -3.64 -2.02
CA HIS A 34 8.74 -2.67 -2.80
C HIS A 34 9.41 -3.33 -4.00
N ALA A 35 10.13 -4.44 -3.80
CA ALA A 35 10.80 -5.17 -4.87
C ALA A 35 9.83 -5.68 -5.95
N LEU A 36 8.65 -6.16 -5.53
CA LEU A 36 7.61 -6.64 -6.45
C LEU A 36 6.99 -5.51 -7.29
N PHE A 37 6.74 -4.35 -6.69
CA PHE A 37 6.02 -3.24 -7.34
C PHE A 37 6.96 -2.26 -8.05
N PHE A 38 8.25 -2.23 -7.70
CA PHE A 38 9.25 -1.31 -8.26
C PHE A 38 9.39 -1.38 -9.80
N PRO A 39 9.33 -2.56 -10.45
CA PRO A 39 9.41 -2.64 -11.92
C PRO A 39 8.28 -1.91 -12.66
N PHE A 40 7.14 -1.66 -12.01
CA PHE A 40 5.99 -1.00 -12.63
C PHE A 40 6.11 0.53 -12.64
N GLY A 41 6.94 1.10 -11.76
CA GLY A 41 7.15 2.54 -11.69
C GLY A 41 7.62 3.03 -10.33
N PRO A 42 7.97 4.32 -10.22
CA PRO A 42 8.48 4.90 -8.99
C PRO A 42 7.42 4.91 -7.88
N ILE A 43 7.79 4.34 -6.74
CA ILE A 43 6.96 4.22 -5.55
C ILE A 43 7.20 5.43 -4.62
N CYS A 44 6.13 6.02 -4.11
CA CYS A 44 6.18 7.04 -3.05
C CYS A 44 6.34 6.40 -1.68
N THR A 45 5.55 5.36 -1.39
CA THR A 45 5.57 4.67 -0.10
C THR A 45 4.98 3.28 -0.18
N VAL A 46 5.46 2.41 0.70
CA VAL A 46 4.98 1.04 0.92
C VAL A 46 4.78 0.85 2.41
N LYS A 47 3.67 0.23 2.79
CA LYS A 47 3.39 -0.09 4.19
C LYS A 47 2.69 -1.43 4.34
N VAL A 48 3.20 -2.31 5.20
CA VAL A 48 2.47 -3.49 5.66
C VAL A 48 1.75 -3.14 6.95
N CYS A 49 0.45 -3.39 7.01
CA CYS A 49 -0.32 -3.16 8.22
C CYS A 49 -0.10 -4.31 9.20
N ARG A 50 0.40 -3.97 10.38
CA ARG A 50 0.70 -4.90 11.46
C ARG A 50 -0.13 -4.54 12.68
N ASP A 51 -0.49 -5.53 13.47
CA ASP A 51 -1.08 -5.32 14.78
C ASP A 51 -0.10 -4.55 15.68
N ILE A 52 -0.57 -3.50 16.35
CA ILE A 52 0.30 -2.59 17.10
C ILE A 52 0.95 -3.30 18.30
N ARG A 53 0.22 -4.25 18.90
CA ARG A 53 0.62 -4.96 20.12
C ARG A 53 1.48 -6.19 19.81
N THR A 54 1.04 -7.03 18.88
CA THR A 54 1.73 -8.30 18.56
C THR A 54 2.78 -8.14 17.46
N LYS A 55 2.78 -7.02 16.73
CA LYS A 55 3.62 -6.77 15.55
C LYS A 55 3.39 -7.75 14.40
N LEU A 56 2.37 -8.60 14.47
CA LEU A 56 2.04 -9.56 13.42
C LEU A 56 1.36 -8.86 12.24
N SER A 57 1.65 -9.33 11.02
CA SER A 57 0.99 -8.85 9.82
C SER A 57 -0.51 -9.12 9.87
N ARG A 58 -1.30 -8.11 9.49
CA ARG A 58 -2.76 -8.24 9.34
C ARG A 58 -3.14 -8.83 7.97
N GLY A 59 -2.16 -9.24 7.16
CA GLY A 59 -2.39 -9.82 5.84
C GLY A 59 -2.73 -8.81 4.75
N TYR A 60 -2.49 -7.52 4.98
CA TYR A 60 -2.68 -6.49 3.97
C TYR A 60 -1.66 -5.34 4.09
N GLY A 61 -1.50 -4.60 3.01
CA GLY A 61 -0.61 -3.45 2.91
C GLY A 61 -1.08 -2.44 1.86
N PHE A 62 -0.34 -1.34 1.78
CA PHE A 62 -0.58 -0.24 0.86
C PHE A 62 0.67 0.03 0.04
N VAL A 63 0.47 0.25 -1.25
CA VAL A 63 1.49 0.72 -2.17
C VAL A 63 0.99 1.98 -2.86
N ILE A 64 1.80 3.03 -2.81
CA ILE A 64 1.47 4.34 -3.35
C ILE A 64 2.48 4.64 -4.43
N PHE A 65 2.02 4.69 -5.69
CA PHE A 65 2.85 5.08 -6.81
C PHE A 65 2.90 6.61 -6.94
N LYS A 66 3.96 7.13 -7.60
CA LYS A 66 3.97 8.54 -8.03
C LYS A 66 2.94 8.79 -9.13
N CYS A 67 2.75 7.82 -10.02
CA CYS A 67 1.87 7.94 -11.17
C CYS A 67 0.73 6.92 -11.11
N ARG A 68 -0.49 7.35 -11.49
CA ARG A 68 -1.67 6.48 -11.51
C ARG A 68 -1.54 5.37 -12.55
N HIS A 69 -0.93 5.70 -13.71
CA HIS A 69 -0.75 4.75 -14.79
C HIS A 69 0.10 3.54 -14.36
N ASP A 70 1.16 3.77 -13.58
CA ASP A 70 2.01 2.71 -13.03
C ASP A 70 1.22 1.81 -12.08
N ALA A 71 0.38 2.40 -11.23
CA ALA A 71 -0.53 1.65 -10.36
C ALA A 71 -1.56 0.84 -11.17
N GLU A 72 -2.06 1.37 -12.29
CA GLU A 72 -2.98 0.65 -13.19
C GLU A 72 -2.30 -0.57 -13.81
N ASN A 73 -1.05 -0.43 -14.24
CA ASN A 73 -0.27 -1.52 -14.82
C ASN A 73 0.06 -2.60 -13.77
N ALA A 74 0.49 -2.18 -12.57
CA ALA A 74 0.75 -3.10 -11.46
C ALA A 74 -0.52 -3.88 -11.08
N LEU A 75 -1.67 -3.21 -10.98
CA LEU A 75 -2.93 -3.87 -10.64
C LEU A 75 -3.34 -4.89 -11.70
N LYS A 76 -3.14 -4.60 -13.00
CA LYS A 76 -3.44 -5.57 -14.06
C LYS A 76 -2.51 -6.78 -14.05
N ALA A 77 -1.23 -6.56 -13.78
CA ALA A 77 -0.20 -7.59 -13.88
C ALA A 77 -0.11 -8.49 -12.64
N LEU A 78 -0.28 -7.91 -11.45
CA LEU A 78 -0.02 -8.62 -10.19
C LEU A 78 -1.28 -9.11 -9.48
N LYS A 79 -2.48 -8.75 -9.96
CA LYS A 79 -3.72 -9.21 -9.35
C LYS A 79 -3.83 -10.73 -9.48
N PHE A 80 -3.96 -11.40 -8.33
CA PHE A 80 -3.94 -12.86 -8.19
C PHE A 80 -2.57 -13.52 -8.44
N SER A 81 -1.48 -12.75 -8.49
CA SER A 81 -0.13 -13.33 -8.47
C SER A 81 0.22 -13.86 -7.08
N GLU A 82 1.14 -14.81 -7.01
CA GLU A 82 1.58 -15.39 -5.75
C GLU A 82 2.84 -14.70 -5.22
N LEU A 83 2.88 -14.47 -3.90
CA LEU A 83 4.07 -14.05 -3.18
C LEU A 83 4.24 -14.93 -1.96
N MET A 84 5.41 -15.54 -1.84
CA MET A 84 5.72 -16.53 -0.79
C MET A 84 4.72 -17.71 -0.77
N GLY A 85 4.30 -18.19 -1.95
CA GLY A 85 3.37 -19.32 -2.08
C GLY A 85 1.93 -19.02 -1.65
N LYS A 86 1.56 -17.73 -1.53
CA LYS A 86 0.20 -17.30 -1.27
C LYS A 86 -0.28 -16.31 -2.34
N PRO A 87 -1.47 -16.49 -2.92
CA PRO A 87 -2.03 -15.53 -3.86
C PRO A 87 -2.34 -14.21 -3.16
N MET A 88 -2.02 -13.10 -3.83
CA MET A 88 -2.35 -11.76 -3.36
C MET A 88 -3.45 -11.13 -4.21
N ASN A 89 -4.25 -10.27 -3.59
CA ASN A 89 -5.29 -9.54 -4.28
C ASN A 89 -4.99 -8.03 -4.26
N ILE A 90 -4.91 -7.41 -5.44
CA ILE A 90 -4.61 -5.99 -5.58
C ILE A 90 -5.88 -5.26 -6.02
N MET A 91 -6.20 -4.22 -5.28
CA MET A 91 -7.40 -3.41 -5.48
C MET A 91 -7.03 -1.93 -5.50
N TRP A 92 -7.83 -1.11 -6.19
CA TRP A 92 -7.78 0.33 -6.01
C TRP A 92 -8.09 0.67 -4.56
N ALA A 93 -7.35 1.61 -4.00
CA ALA A 93 -7.74 2.20 -2.74
C ALA A 93 -8.84 3.24 -3.00
N GLU A 94 -10.09 2.80 -2.99
CA GLU A 94 -11.26 3.70 -3.03
C GLU A 94 -11.46 4.33 -1.66
N ASP A 95 -11.33 5.67 -1.54
CA ASP A 95 -11.66 6.60 -0.43
C ASP A 95 -11.39 6.20 1.05
N MET A 96 -10.87 5.00 1.29
CA MET A 96 -10.68 4.38 2.59
C MET A 96 -9.28 4.65 3.14
N THR A 97 -8.31 5.06 2.30
CA THR A 97 -6.93 5.29 2.77
C THR A 97 -6.85 6.45 3.75
N VAL A 98 -7.69 7.48 3.59
CA VAL A 98 -7.70 8.62 4.53
C VAL A 98 -8.20 8.17 5.91
N LYS A 99 -9.23 7.30 5.97
CA LYS A 99 -9.83 6.83 7.23
C LYS A 99 -8.97 5.83 7.98
N VAL A 100 -8.24 4.96 7.27
CA VAL A 100 -7.38 3.95 7.90
C VAL A 100 -6.13 4.60 8.48
N LEU A 101 -5.44 5.46 7.71
CA LEU A 101 -4.25 6.17 8.20
C LEU A 101 -4.56 7.20 9.30
N SER A 102 -5.81 7.66 9.41
CA SER A 102 -6.24 8.56 10.50
C SER A 102 -6.64 7.86 11.79
N ARG A 103 -6.87 6.54 11.77
CA ARG A 103 -7.36 5.76 12.93
C ARG A 103 -6.26 5.06 13.73
N ASP A 104 -5.02 5.03 13.22
CA ASP A 104 -3.88 4.40 13.88
C ASP A 104 -3.14 5.36 14.87
N ASP A 105 -3.85 6.33 15.48
CA ASP A 105 -3.39 7.11 16.65
C ASP A 105 -4.11 6.69 17.93
#